data_AF-A0A1C9ZWA7-F1
#
_entry.id   AF-A0A1C9ZWA7-F1
#
_cell.length_a   1.000
_cell.length_b   1.000
_cell.length_c   1.000
_cell.angle_alpha   90.00
_cell.angle_beta   90.00
_cell.angle_gamma   90.00
#
_symmetry.space_group_name_H-M   'P 1'
#
loop_
_entity.id
_entity.type
_entity.pdbx_description
1 polymer ?
#
loop_
_entity_poly.entity_id
_entity_poly.type
_entity_poly.pdbx_seq_one_letter_code
_entity_poly.pdbx_strand_id
1 'polypeptide(L)'
;MATAWPSRNSFDMQSSSTIFWDTVPVSLRESGQKEVAEKQLTFRVLLGQRNDGTRMPVLWAYIFNDLDSQFLQALEVSEDDFQTLKAEQGILVDFQNFSGKMTDLLMQCIASKDESTPSSEQSCAFAARIHISS
;
A
#
# COMPACT_ATOMS: atom_id res chain seq x y z
N MET A 1 22.13 3.72 13.07
CA MET A 1 22.09 2.28 13.40
C MET A 1 21.24 1.62 12.34
N ALA A 2 21.81 0.65 11.62
CA ALA A 2 21.22 0.07 10.42
C ALA A 2 19.90 -0.64 10.74
N THR A 3 18.82 -0.24 10.08
CA THR A 3 17.58 -1.01 10.02
C THR A 3 17.90 -2.31 9.28
N ALA A 4 17.87 -3.42 10.02
CA ALA A 4 18.02 -4.75 9.45
C ALA A 4 16.83 -4.99 8.52
N TRP A 5 17.12 -5.36 7.27
CA TRP A 5 16.11 -5.90 6.38
C TRP A 5 15.55 -7.17 7.03
N PRO A 6 14.22 -7.33 7.19
CA PRO A 6 13.69 -8.60 7.68
C PRO A 6 14.15 -9.71 6.73
N SER A 7 14.66 -10.78 7.34
CA SER A 7 15.27 -11.92 6.64
C SER A 7 14.41 -12.36 5.47
N ARG A 8 14.98 -12.27 4.27
CA ARG A 8 14.43 -12.58 2.93
C ARG A 8 13.99 -14.05 2.72
N ASN A 9 13.79 -14.83 3.78
CA ASN A 9 13.49 -16.26 3.72
C ASN A 9 12.14 -16.55 4.36
N SER A 10 11.07 -16.37 3.58
CA SER A 10 9.84 -17.22 3.52
C SER A 10 8.71 -16.50 2.76
N PHE A 11 9.06 -15.71 1.73
CA PHE A 11 8.04 -15.20 0.82
C PHE A 11 7.66 -16.31 -0.15
N ASP A 12 6.52 -16.95 0.08
CA ASP A 12 5.97 -17.88 -0.88
C ASP A 12 5.19 -17.11 -1.97
N MET A 13 5.93 -16.55 -2.93
CA MET A 13 5.32 -15.85 -4.07
C MET A 13 4.40 -16.77 -4.88
N GLN A 14 4.60 -18.10 -4.82
CA GLN A 14 3.82 -19.07 -5.59
C GLN A 14 2.41 -19.28 -5.04
N SER A 15 2.20 -19.08 -3.73
CA SER A 15 0.86 -19.14 -3.11
C SER A 15 0.18 -17.78 -2.98
N SER A 16 0.83 -16.70 -3.41
CA SER A 16 0.27 -15.36 -3.36
C SER A 16 -0.76 -15.10 -4.46
N SER A 17 -1.88 -14.46 -4.11
CA SER A 17 -2.90 -13.98 -5.04
C SER A 17 -2.81 -12.47 -5.18
N THR A 18 -2.72 -11.96 -6.41
CA THR A 18 -2.87 -10.53 -6.67
C THR A 18 -4.34 -10.15 -6.50
N ILE A 19 -4.62 -9.22 -5.59
CA ILE A 19 -5.98 -8.74 -5.31
C ILE A 19 -6.27 -7.36 -5.94
N PHE A 20 -5.21 -6.61 -6.26
CA PHE A 20 -5.31 -5.36 -6.97
C PHE A 20 -4.08 -5.15 -7.85
N TRP A 21 -4.29 -4.71 -9.08
CA TRP A 21 -3.23 -4.29 -9.97
C TRP A 21 -3.78 -3.26 -10.96
N ASP A 22 -3.50 -1.99 -10.71
CA ASP A 22 -3.89 -0.90 -11.59
C ASP A 22 -3.04 0.35 -11.37
N THR A 23 -3.15 1.31 -12.28
CA THR A 23 -2.53 2.63 -12.17
C THR A 23 -3.47 3.59 -11.45
N VAL A 24 -2.97 4.18 -10.37
CA VAL A 24 -3.73 5.05 -9.47
C VAL A 24 -3.16 6.47 -9.54
N PRO A 25 -4.00 7.50 -9.74
CA PRO A 25 -3.58 8.89 -9.57
C PRO A 25 -3.27 9.17 -8.10
N VAL A 26 -2.07 9.66 -7.82
CA VAL A 26 -1.66 10.02 -6.46
C VAL A 26 -1.06 11.42 -6.41
N SER A 27 -1.34 12.10 -5.31
CA SER A 27 -0.85 13.44 -5.00
C SER A 27 0.40 13.32 -4.14
N LEU A 28 1.57 13.48 -4.74
CA LEU A 28 2.85 13.36 -4.05
C LEU A 28 3.34 14.74 -3.61
N ARG A 29 3.71 14.83 -2.34
CA ARG A 29 4.37 16.01 -1.77
C ARG A 29 5.83 15.67 -1.45
N GLU A 30 6.73 16.07 -2.33
CA GLU A 30 8.17 15.90 -2.09
C GLU A 30 8.67 16.94 -1.06
N SER A 31 9.55 16.50 -0.16
CA SER A 31 10.12 17.37 0.89
C SER A 31 10.84 18.57 0.27
N GLY A 32 10.31 19.77 0.53
CA GLY A 32 10.85 21.04 0.01
C GLY A 32 10.02 21.69 -1.09
N GLN A 33 9.07 20.98 -1.69
CA GLN A 33 8.11 21.57 -2.63
C GLN A 33 6.83 22.06 -1.90
N LYS A 34 6.40 23.27 -2.24
CA LYS A 34 5.09 23.82 -1.82
C LYS A 34 3.94 23.23 -2.63
N GLU A 35 4.22 22.77 -3.84
CA GLU A 35 3.25 22.26 -4.79
C GLU A 35 3.17 20.73 -4.70
N VAL A 36 1.95 20.21 -4.80
CA VAL A 36 1.67 18.78 -4.77
C VAL A 36 1.64 18.30 -6.21
N ALA A 37 2.53 17.38 -6.57
CA ALA A 37 2.62 16.83 -7.92
C ALA A 37 1.69 15.64 -8.05
N GLU A 38 0.75 15.69 -8.99
CA GLU A 38 -0.04 14.52 -9.36
C GLU A 38 0.81 13.57 -10.23
N LYS A 39 0.94 12.31 -9.81
CA LYS A 39 1.62 11.26 -10.58
C LYS A 39 0.69 10.06 -10.76
N GLN A 40 0.86 9.37 -11.87
CA GLN A 40 0.21 8.09 -12.12
C GLN A 40 1.18 7.00 -11.66
N LEU A 41 0.82 6.29 -10.58
CA LEU A 41 1.65 5.22 -10.04
C LEU A 41 0.92 3.90 -10.14
N THR A 42 1.63 2.84 -10.50
CA THR A 42 1.05 1.51 -10.58
C THR A 42 1.18 0.81 -9.24
N PHE A 43 0.03 0.41 -8.70
CA PHE A 43 -0.09 -0.30 -7.44
C PHE A 43 -0.33 -1.77 -7.74
N ARG A 44 0.43 -2.64 -7.07
CA ARG A 44 0.22 -4.09 -7.10
C ARG A 44 0.13 -4.61 -5.68
N VAL A 45 -1.05 -5.11 -5.33
CA VAL A 45 -1.35 -5.64 -4.00
C VAL A 45 -1.50 -7.14 -4.08
N LEU A 46 -0.78 -7.86 -3.23
CA LEU A 46 -0.84 -9.30 -3.12
C LEU A 46 -1.21 -9.72 -1.70
N LEU A 47 -1.99 -10.77 -1.60
CA LEU A 47 -2.22 -11.52 -0.37
C LEU A 47 -1.55 -12.87 -0.49
N GLY A 48 -0.92 -13.33 0.56
CA GLY A 48 -0.37 -14.67 0.61
C GLY A 48 -0.07 -15.07 2.04
N GLN A 49 0.83 -16.04 2.18
CA GLN A 49 1.19 -16.58 3.47
C GLN A 49 2.70 -16.65 3.62
N ARG A 50 3.19 -16.26 4.79
CA ARG A 50 4.54 -16.58 5.23
C ARG A 50 4.51 -17.91 5.98
N ASN A 51 5.52 -18.73 5.77
CA ASN A 51 5.67 -20.01 6.47
C ASN A 51 6.96 -19.99 7.29
N ASP A 52 6.87 -19.49 8.51
CA ASP A 52 7.96 -19.37 9.49
C ASP A 52 7.80 -20.37 10.66
N GLY A 53 6.97 -21.40 10.45
CA GLY A 53 6.57 -22.39 11.47
C GLY A 53 5.06 -22.43 11.68
N THR A 54 4.36 -21.33 11.39
CA THR A 54 2.89 -21.28 11.29
C THR A 54 2.51 -20.54 9.99
N ARG A 55 1.39 -20.91 9.37
CA ARG A 55 0.87 -20.16 8.21
C ARG A 55 0.34 -18.82 8.68
N MET A 56 1.11 -17.76 8.47
CA MET A 56 0.72 -16.40 8.82
C MET A 56 0.30 -15.65 7.55
N PRO A 57 -0.88 -15.02 7.51
CA PRO A 57 -1.29 -14.26 6.35
C PRO A 57 -0.50 -12.94 6.29
N VAL A 58 -0.12 -12.55 5.07
CA VAL A 58 0.68 -11.35 4.83
C VAL A 58 0.13 -10.62 3.60
N LEU A 59 0.09 -9.29 3.69
CA LEU A 59 -0.26 -8.39 2.61
C LEU A 59 1.01 -7.70 2.11
N TRP A 60 1.21 -7.71 0.80
CA TRP A 60 2.25 -6.94 0.12
C TRP A 60 1.62 -5.88 -0.77
N ALA A 61 2.14 -4.67 -0.72
CA ALA A 61 1.79 -3.63 -1.68
C ALA A 61 3.07 -3.08 -2.31
N TYR A 62 3.16 -3.20 -3.63
CA TYR A 62 4.22 -2.61 -4.43
C TYR A 62 3.67 -1.39 -5.15
N ILE A 63 4.42 -0.31 -5.13
CA ILE A 63 4.12 0.92 -5.86
C ILE A 63 5.31 1.22 -6.75
N PHE A 64 5.07 1.32 -8.05
CA PHE A 64 6.10 1.64 -9.03
C PHE A 64 5.62 2.72 -9.99
N ASN A 65 6.57 3.39 -10.64
CA ASN A 65 6.29 4.36 -11.68
C ASN A 65 6.77 3.77 -13.01
N ASP A 66 5.85 3.57 -13.96
CA ASP A 66 6.19 3.02 -15.27
C ASP A 66 7.14 3.93 -16.09
N LEU A 67 7.24 5.21 -15.71
CA LEU A 67 8.14 6.20 -16.32
C LEU A 67 9.46 6.36 -15.58
N ASP A 68 9.60 5.79 -14.39
CA ASP A 68 10.81 5.87 -13.56
C ASP A 68 11.11 4.50 -12.94
N SER A 69 12.00 3.75 -13.59
CA SER A 69 12.43 2.42 -13.13
C SER A 69 13.16 2.44 -11.78
N GLN A 70 13.60 3.60 -11.29
CA GLN A 70 14.22 3.72 -9.97
C GLN A 70 13.18 3.91 -8.86
N PHE A 71 11.95 4.28 -9.22
CA PHE A 71 10.85 4.45 -8.27
C PHE A 71 10.19 3.10 -7.97
N LEU A 72 10.51 2.54 -6.81
CA LEU A 72 9.83 1.38 -6.24
C LEU A 72 9.67 1.58 -4.73
N GLN A 73 8.44 1.46 -4.26
CA GLN A 73 8.12 1.39 -2.85
C GLN A 73 7.45 0.05 -2.57
N ALA A 74 7.80 -0.58 -1.46
CA ALA A 74 7.25 -1.86 -1.05
C ALA A 74 6.80 -1.78 0.41
N LEU A 75 5.58 -2.22 0.65
CA LEU A 75 5.00 -2.41 1.96
C LEU A 75 4.75 -3.91 2.16
N GLU A 76 5.16 -4.42 3.32
CA GLU A 76 4.82 -5.77 3.79
C GLU A 76 4.15 -5.62 5.16
N VAL A 77 2.97 -6.20 5.32
CA VAL A 77 2.20 -6.17 6.57
C VAL A 77 1.75 -7.58 6.90
N SER A 78 2.34 -8.17 7.94
CA SER A 78 1.81 -9.38 8.56
C SER A 78 0.63 -9.07 9.47
N GLU A 79 -0.11 -10.10 9.90
CA GLU A 79 -1.21 -9.93 10.86
C GLU A 79 -0.76 -9.33 12.21
N ASP A 80 0.48 -9.61 12.62
CA ASP A 80 1.07 -9.04 13.84
C ASP A 80 1.41 -7.56 13.65
N ASP A 81 2.07 -7.21 12.54
CA ASP A 81 2.40 -5.81 12.20
C ASP A 81 1.13 -4.96 12.06
N PHE A 82 0.06 -5.57 11.56
CA PHE A 82 -1.22 -4.91 11.40
C PHE A 82 -1.80 -4.40 12.73
N GLN A 83 -1.55 -5.04 13.87
CA GLN A 83 -2.07 -4.56 15.15
C GLN A 83 -1.52 -3.17 15.51
N THR A 84 -0.23 -2.95 15.26
CA THR A 84 0.42 -1.65 15.46
C THR A 84 -0.11 -0.63 14.45
N LEU A 85 -0.12 -0.99 13.16
CA LEU A 85 -0.64 -0.13 12.09
C LEU A 85 -2.08 0.30 12.35
N LYS A 86 -2.90 -0.63 12.83
CA LYS A 86 -4.30 -0.43 13.17
C LYS A 86 -4.46 0.63 14.25
N ALA A 87 -3.66 0.57 15.30
CA ALA A 87 -3.68 1.54 16.39
C ALA A 87 -3.21 2.92 15.93
N GLU A 88 -2.09 2.98 15.19
CA GLU A 88 -1.48 4.24 14.73
C GLU A 88 -2.35 5.00 13.74
N GLN A 89 -3.03 4.28 12.85
CA GLN A 89 -3.86 4.88 11.81
C GLN A 89 -5.36 4.89 12.14
N GLY A 90 -5.76 4.42 13.32
CA GLY A 90 -7.17 4.35 13.74
C GLY A 90 -8.02 3.46 12.83
N ILE A 91 -7.44 2.40 12.27
CA ILE A 91 -8.15 1.48 11.37
C ILE A 91 -9.18 0.71 12.20
N LEU A 92 -10.45 0.73 11.75
CA LEU A 92 -11.56 0.14 12.51
C LEU A 92 -11.89 -1.30 12.10
N VAL A 93 -11.20 -1.85 11.10
CA VAL A 93 -11.42 -3.21 10.58
C VAL A 93 -10.35 -4.19 11.10
N ASP A 94 -10.60 -5.49 10.93
CA ASP A 94 -9.59 -6.53 11.13
C ASP A 94 -8.71 -6.72 9.88
N PHE A 95 -7.68 -7.57 9.99
CA PHE A 95 -6.74 -7.82 8.91
C PHE A 95 -7.40 -8.44 7.67
N GLN A 96 -8.37 -9.34 7.87
CA GLN A 96 -9.08 -10.01 6.76
C GLN A 96 -9.84 -8.98 5.91
N ASN A 97 -10.51 -8.03 6.54
CA ASN A 97 -11.26 -6.97 5.88
C ASN A 97 -10.40 -5.79 5.41
N PHE A 98 -9.21 -5.60 5.99
CA PHE A 98 -8.31 -4.50 5.64
C PHE A 98 -7.91 -4.52 4.15
N SER A 99 -7.55 -5.69 3.62
CA SER A 99 -7.14 -5.86 2.22
C SER A 99 -8.21 -5.43 1.21
N GLY A 100 -9.48 -5.77 1.49
CA GLY A 100 -10.63 -5.34 0.71
C GLY A 100 -10.84 -3.83 0.81
N LYS A 101 -10.77 -3.27 2.03
CA LYS A 101 -10.88 -1.81 2.23
C LYS A 101 -9.79 -1.02 1.53
N MET A 102 -8.56 -1.53 1.50
CA MET A 102 -7.47 -0.89 0.77
C MET A 102 -7.76 -0.88 -0.74
N THR A 103 -8.24 -2.01 -1.28
CA THR A 103 -8.64 -2.11 -2.69
C THR A 103 -9.78 -1.16 -3.03
N ASP A 104 -10.81 -1.09 -2.19
CA ASP A 104 -11.94 -0.16 -2.35
C ASP A 104 -11.49 1.31 -2.40
N LEU A 105 -10.52 1.69 -1.56
CA LEU A 105 -9.98 3.05 -1.52
C LEU A 105 -9.16 3.38 -2.77
N LEU A 106 -8.35 2.44 -3.27
CA LEU A 106 -7.60 2.61 -4.52
C LEU A 106 -8.54 2.71 -5.73
N MET A 107 -9.63 1.93 -5.76
CA MET A 107 -10.64 2.03 -6.82
C MET A 107 -11.38 3.38 -6.76
N GLN A 108 -11.73 3.86 -5.56
CA GLN A 108 -12.32 5.19 -5.39
C GLN A 108 -11.39 6.28 -5.91
N CYS A 109 -10.08 6.14 -5.71
CA CYS A 109 -9.11 7.07 -6.27
C CYS A 109 -9.09 7.14 -7.78
N ILE A 110 -9.15 5.99 -8.43
CA ILE A 110 -9.24 5.91 -9.88
C ILE A 110 -10.53 6.59 -10.35
N ALA A 111 -11.67 6.23 -9.77
CA ALA A 111 -12.98 6.75 -10.16
C ALA A 111 -13.12 8.26 -9.92
N SER A 112 -12.49 8.77 -8.87
CA SER A 112 -12.63 10.18 -8.49
C SER A 112 -11.82 11.15 -9.35
N LYS A 113 -10.92 10.66 -10.20
CA LYS A 113 -10.22 11.50 -11.18
C LYS A 113 -11.20 12.23 -12.12
N ASP A 114 -12.39 11.65 -12.33
CA ASP A 114 -13.46 12.23 -13.15
C ASP A 114 -14.35 13.21 -12.36
N GLU A 115 -14.27 13.25 -11.02
CA GLU A 115 -15.11 14.10 -10.16
C GLU A 115 -14.22 15.02 -9.30
N SER A 116 -14.06 16.27 -9.73
CA SER A 116 -13.30 17.31 -9.02
C SER A 116 -14.04 17.81 -7.76
N THR A 117 -14.23 16.94 -6.76
CA THR A 117 -14.83 17.26 -5.46
C THR A 117 -13.84 17.01 -4.30
N PRO A 118 -13.85 17.82 -3.23
CA PRO A 118 -12.84 17.78 -2.16
C PRO A 118 -12.84 16.51 -1.30
N SER A 119 -13.82 15.60 -1.48
CA SER A 119 -13.85 14.32 -0.76
C SER A 119 -12.94 13.27 -1.40
N SER A 120 -12.64 13.40 -2.69
CA SER A 120 -11.79 12.45 -3.43
C SER A 120 -10.32 12.57 -3.09
N GLU A 121 -9.86 13.81 -2.92
CA GLU A 121 -8.47 14.11 -2.56
C GLU A 121 -8.09 13.47 -1.22
N GLN A 122 -9.05 13.35 -0.29
CA GLN A 122 -8.85 12.70 1.01
C GLN A 122 -8.72 11.16 0.89
N SER A 123 -9.49 10.53 0.01
CA SER A 123 -9.40 9.09 -0.24
C SER A 123 -8.01 8.72 -0.78
N CYS A 124 -7.48 9.53 -1.70
CA CYS A 124 -6.14 9.27 -2.29
C CYS A 124 -5.00 9.70 -1.40
N ALA A 125 -5.18 10.77 -0.63
CA ALA A 125 -4.25 11.13 0.42
C ALA A 125 -4.14 10.03 1.48
N PHE A 126 -5.23 9.32 1.81
CA PHE A 126 -5.19 8.20 2.76
C PHE A 126 -4.40 7.01 2.21
N ALA A 127 -4.66 6.60 0.96
CA ALA A 127 -3.90 5.53 0.30
C ALA A 127 -2.39 5.85 0.22
N ALA A 128 -2.03 7.11 -0.04
CA ALA A 128 -0.64 7.57 -0.05
C ALA A 128 -0.05 7.80 1.34
N ARG A 129 -0.88 7.99 2.38
CA ARG A 129 -0.47 8.20 3.79
C ARG A 129 -0.26 6.92 4.58
N ILE A 130 -0.62 5.75 4.05
CA ILE A 130 -0.10 4.50 4.61
C ILE A 130 1.42 4.61 4.47
N HIS A 131 2.06 4.98 5.57
CA HIS A 131 3.46 5.37 5.62
C HIS A 131 4.26 4.14 5.26
N ILE A 132 4.66 4.03 3.99
CA ILE A 132 5.67 3.07 3.55
C ILE A 132 6.99 3.65 4.06
N SER A 133 7.23 3.51 5.36
CA SER A 133 8.51 3.89 5.97
C SER A 133 9.56 2.96 5.39
N SER A 134 10.48 3.55 4.63
CA SER A 134 11.78 2.96 4.36
C SER A 134 12.56 2.68 5.63
#